data_AF-A0A4Q5HQ94-F1
#
_entry.id   AF-A0A4Q5HQ94-F1
#
_cell.length_a   1.000
_cell.length_b   1.000
_cell.length_c   1.000
_cell.angle_alpha   90.00
_cell.angle_beta   90.00
_cell.angle_gamma   90.00
#
_symmetry.space_group_name_H-M   'P 1'
#
loop_
_entity.id
_entity.type
_entity.pdbx_description
1 polymer ?
#
loop_
_entity_poly.entity_id
_entity_poly.type
_entity_poly.pdbx_seq_one_letter_code
_entity_poly.pdbx_strand_id
1 'polypeptide(L)'
;MAKQLYDYWFVQFDFPDENGRPYKSSGGAMVWNEKLKREIPKQWNDGILSDIANITMGQSPEGSSYNKVGEGIIFYQGSTDFGIRFPDIRQYTTAPSRYANKGDILMSVRAPVGALNIANNDCCIGRGLSALSSKVGSMTHLYYTMNYFRLRFEDMNSAGTTFGSITKDELYGLPIILPAHDVLLSFEKICAPIYDKQMEIGEETESLTKQRDELLPLLMNGQTSVNYHLSKWSIGFLCLEMHIEYDKNIIQKEADKQDFHPLVRQPYSFAFFKHTSYPFLVFFLLLKLFVTISHKLPTDFHYKVRTNVVQRF
;
A
#
# COMPACT_ATOMS: atom_id res chain seq x y z
N MET A 1 -13.73 0.92 10.68
CA MET A 1 -13.56 2.08 11.57
C MET A 1 -13.69 3.41 10.84
N ALA A 2 -12.74 3.86 10.01
CA ALA A 2 -12.79 5.21 9.40
C ALA A 2 -14.04 5.47 8.53
N LYS A 3 -14.49 4.48 7.72
CA LYS A 3 -15.77 4.57 6.99
C LYS A 3 -16.97 4.78 7.92
N GLN A 4 -17.05 4.00 9.00
CA GLN A 4 -18.16 4.10 9.95
C GLN A 4 -18.15 5.47 10.64
N LEU A 5 -16.97 5.96 11.03
CA LEU A 5 -16.85 7.29 11.61
C LEU A 5 -17.31 8.37 10.63
N TYR A 6 -16.94 8.26 9.36
CA TYR A 6 -17.41 9.15 8.31
C TYR A 6 -18.94 9.10 8.17
N ASP A 7 -19.52 7.89 8.14
CA ASP A 7 -20.97 7.70 8.05
C ASP A 7 -21.68 8.34 9.26
N TYR A 8 -21.18 8.14 10.49
CA TYR A 8 -21.74 8.78 11.69
C TYR A 8 -21.65 10.31 11.61
N TRP A 9 -20.48 10.86 11.29
CA TRP A 9 -20.25 12.30 11.40
C TRP A 9 -20.84 13.09 10.25
N PHE A 10 -20.73 12.61 9.00
CA PHE A 10 -21.07 13.38 7.80
C PHE A 10 -22.34 12.88 7.08
N VAL A 11 -22.79 11.66 7.36
CA VAL A 11 -24.06 11.15 6.81
C VAL A 11 -25.17 11.22 7.84
N GLN A 12 -24.93 10.77 9.07
CA GLN A 12 -25.91 10.79 10.16
C GLN A 12 -25.89 12.10 10.97
N PHE A 13 -24.81 12.89 10.87
CA PHE A 13 -24.60 14.15 11.60
C PHE A 13 -24.43 14.00 13.11
N ASP A 14 -23.94 12.84 13.55
CA ASP A 14 -23.60 12.52 14.93
C ASP A 14 -22.09 12.68 15.17
N PHE A 15 -21.58 13.87 14.84
CA PHE A 15 -20.25 14.30 15.29
C PHE A 15 -20.29 14.77 16.75
N PRO A 16 -19.16 14.79 17.48
CA PRO A 16 -19.11 15.25 18.86
C PRO A 16 -19.45 16.75 18.97
N ASP A 17 -20.40 17.09 19.83
CA ASP A 17 -20.69 18.46 20.24
C ASP A 17 -19.64 19.01 21.24
N GLU A 18 -19.85 20.23 21.76
CA GLU A 18 -18.97 20.86 22.74
C GLU A 18 -18.75 20.03 24.02
N ASN A 19 -19.68 19.12 24.35
CA ASN A 19 -19.61 18.22 25.50
C ASN A 19 -19.16 16.79 25.13
N GLY A 20 -18.77 16.56 23.87
CA GLY A 20 -18.38 15.26 23.33
C GLY A 20 -19.54 14.30 23.07
N ARG A 21 -20.80 14.78 23.09
CA ARG A 21 -21.99 13.96 22.83
C ARG A 21 -22.35 13.97 21.34
N PRO A 22 -23.07 12.97 20.82
CA PRO A 22 -23.47 12.95 19.42
C PRO A 22 -24.42 14.10 19.09
N TYR A 23 -24.05 14.96 18.14
CA TYR A 23 -24.73 16.23 17.87
C TYR A 23 -26.23 16.07 17.56
N LYS A 24 -26.58 15.33 16.50
CA LYS A 24 -27.98 15.17 16.09
C LYS A 24 -28.80 14.45 17.16
N SER A 25 -28.29 13.35 17.69
CA SER A 25 -29.00 12.56 18.71
C SER A 25 -29.18 13.30 20.05
N SER A 26 -28.34 14.30 20.34
CA SER A 26 -28.46 15.15 21.54
C SER A 26 -29.33 16.39 21.32
N GLY A 27 -30.05 16.49 20.20
CA GLY A 27 -30.94 17.61 19.89
C GLY A 27 -30.24 18.81 19.22
N GLY A 28 -29.10 18.58 18.56
CA GLY A 28 -28.41 19.58 17.77
C GLY A 28 -29.31 20.23 16.71
N ALA A 29 -29.15 21.53 16.50
CA ALA A 29 -30.01 22.28 15.59
C ALA A 29 -29.77 21.90 14.13
N MET A 30 -30.84 21.46 13.45
CA MET A 30 -30.83 21.09 12.04
C MET A 30 -31.62 22.12 11.23
N VAL A 31 -31.19 22.37 9.99
CA VAL A 31 -31.82 23.32 9.06
C VAL A 31 -32.03 22.65 7.71
N TRP A 32 -33.20 22.84 7.10
CA TRP A 32 -33.48 22.37 5.76
C TRP A 32 -32.61 23.10 4.73
N ASN A 33 -31.85 22.35 3.94
CA ASN A 33 -31.09 22.88 2.82
C ASN A 33 -31.79 22.55 1.49
N GLU A 34 -32.27 23.58 0.79
CA GLU A 34 -33.03 23.43 -0.46
C GLU A 34 -32.22 22.81 -1.60
N LYS A 35 -30.92 23.13 -1.70
CA LYS A 35 -30.07 22.62 -2.78
C LYS A 35 -29.76 21.14 -2.61
N LEU A 36 -29.47 20.72 -1.38
CA LEU A 36 -29.16 19.33 -1.03
C LEU A 36 -30.42 18.49 -0.77
N LYS A 37 -31.60 19.12 -0.64
CA LYS A 37 -32.89 18.50 -0.36
C LYS A 37 -32.86 17.60 0.88
N ARG A 38 -32.17 18.06 1.93
CA ARG A 38 -32.06 17.37 3.22
C ARG A 38 -31.82 18.37 4.34
N GLU A 39 -32.11 17.94 5.56
CA GLU A 39 -31.66 18.64 6.76
C GLU A 39 -30.16 18.49 6.95
N ILE A 40 -29.49 19.57 7.31
CA ILE A 40 -28.07 19.63 7.65
C ILE A 40 -27.88 20.37 8.98
N PRO A 41 -26.77 20.13 9.72
CA PRO A 41 -26.45 20.89 10.93
C PRO A 41 -26.43 22.39 10.65
N LYS A 42 -26.97 23.20 11.58
CA LYS A 42 -27.10 24.67 11.41
C LYS A 42 -25.78 25.38 11.11
N GLN A 43 -24.66 24.83 11.58
CA GLN A 43 -23.31 25.40 11.40
C GLN A 43 -22.63 24.94 10.10
N TRP A 44 -23.25 24.05 9.33
CA TRP A 44 -22.70 23.49 8.10
C TRP A 44 -23.32 24.17 6.87
N ASN A 45 -22.60 24.14 5.75
CA ASN A 45 -23.02 24.77 4.50
C ASN A 45 -23.19 23.74 3.38
N ASP A 46 -23.90 24.11 2.31
CA ASP A 46 -23.82 23.40 1.03
C ASP A 46 -22.66 23.93 0.17
N GLY A 47 -22.18 23.08 -0.73
CA GLY A 47 -21.16 23.43 -1.71
C GLY A 47 -21.11 22.43 -2.86
N ILE A 48 -20.05 22.50 -3.66
CA ILE A 48 -19.76 21.58 -4.76
C ILE A 48 -18.41 20.90 -4.56
N LEU A 49 -18.18 19.76 -5.23
CA LEU A 49 -16.96 18.97 -5.06
C LEU A 49 -15.69 19.81 -5.30
N SER A 50 -15.73 20.73 -6.27
CA SER A 50 -14.59 21.60 -6.55
C SER A 50 -14.22 22.58 -5.41
N ASP A 51 -15.08 22.76 -4.41
CA ASP A 51 -14.77 23.55 -3.21
C ASP A 51 -13.77 22.81 -2.29
N ILE A 52 -13.82 21.47 -2.26
CA ILE A 52 -12.97 20.64 -1.38
C ILE A 52 -11.88 19.88 -2.14
N ALA A 53 -11.95 19.81 -3.47
CA ALA A 53 -11.05 19.00 -4.29
C ALA A 53 -10.37 19.81 -5.40
N ASN A 54 -9.07 19.58 -5.58
CA ASN A 54 -8.39 19.84 -6.84
C ASN A 54 -8.66 18.65 -7.75
N ILE A 55 -9.13 18.89 -8.97
CA ILE A 55 -9.55 17.82 -9.89
C ILE A 55 -8.78 17.96 -11.19
N THR A 56 -7.94 16.97 -11.50
CA THR A 56 -7.20 16.87 -12.75
C THR A 56 -7.88 15.85 -13.66
N MET A 57 -8.45 16.31 -14.77
CA MET A 57 -9.01 15.41 -15.79
C MET A 57 -7.87 14.80 -16.61
N GLY A 58 -7.90 13.47 -16.76
CA GLY A 58 -6.87 12.74 -17.48
C GLY A 58 -6.91 12.97 -19.00
N GLN A 59 -5.75 12.78 -19.62
CA GLN A 59 -5.58 12.88 -21.06
C GLN A 59 -4.63 11.77 -21.52
N SER A 60 -5.01 11.07 -22.57
CA SER A 60 -4.21 9.97 -23.11
C SER A 60 -3.06 10.56 -23.91
N PRO A 61 -1.81 10.15 -23.65
CA PRO A 61 -0.70 10.39 -24.56
C PRO A 61 -0.92 9.76 -25.94
N GLU A 62 0.03 9.99 -26.83
CA GLU A 62 0.07 9.27 -28.10
C GLU A 62 0.30 7.77 -27.88
N GLY A 63 -0.48 6.93 -28.54
CA GLY A 63 -0.41 5.48 -28.35
C GLY A 63 0.93 4.85 -28.74
N SER A 64 1.69 5.51 -29.62
CA SER A 64 3.06 5.15 -30.00
C SER A 64 4.06 5.24 -28.84
N SER A 65 3.77 6.04 -27.82
CA SER A 65 4.64 6.21 -26.64
C SER A 65 4.47 5.10 -25.58
N TYR A 66 3.47 4.24 -25.74
CA TYR A 66 3.12 3.23 -24.75
C TYR A 66 4.08 2.05 -24.79
N ASN A 67 4.48 1.57 -23.62
CA ASN A 67 5.33 0.39 -23.52
C ASN A 67 5.05 -0.41 -22.24
N LYS A 68 5.53 -1.66 -22.22
CA LYS A 68 5.44 -2.57 -21.07
C LYS A 68 6.82 -2.88 -20.46
N VAL A 69 7.88 -2.30 -21.03
CA VAL A 69 9.27 -2.57 -20.62
C VAL A 69 9.74 -1.66 -19.47
N GLY A 70 8.90 -0.71 -19.04
CA GLY A 70 9.20 0.17 -17.91
C GLY A 70 9.85 1.50 -18.31
N GLU A 71 9.80 1.88 -19.58
CA GLU A 71 10.39 3.14 -20.05
C GLU A 71 9.46 4.33 -19.81
N GLY A 72 9.98 5.37 -19.19
CA GLY A 72 9.23 6.60 -18.89
C GLY A 72 8.46 6.50 -17.57
N ILE A 73 7.26 7.06 -17.54
CA ILE A 73 6.41 7.12 -16.34
C ILE A 73 5.30 6.07 -16.40
N ILE A 74 4.89 5.58 -15.22
CA ILE A 74 3.72 4.71 -15.07
C ILE A 74 2.49 5.37 -15.69
N PHE A 75 1.68 4.60 -16.43
CA PHE A 75 0.50 5.11 -17.12
C PHE A 75 -0.74 4.28 -16.84
N TYR A 76 -1.76 4.93 -16.28
CA TYR A 76 -3.08 4.33 -16.05
C TYR A 76 -4.11 4.93 -17.01
N GLN A 77 -4.67 4.10 -17.88
CA GLN A 77 -5.58 4.59 -18.94
C GLN A 77 -7.05 4.66 -18.46
N GLY A 78 -7.44 3.79 -17.54
CA GLY A 78 -8.80 3.60 -17.06
C GLY A 78 -8.84 2.68 -15.84
N SER A 79 -10.03 2.30 -15.39
CA SER A 79 -10.22 1.50 -14.17
C SER A 79 -9.82 0.03 -14.29
N THR A 80 -9.42 -0.44 -15.47
CA THR A 80 -8.97 -1.84 -15.67
C THR A 80 -7.77 -2.19 -14.81
N ASP A 81 -6.93 -1.20 -14.52
CA ASP A 81 -5.73 -1.36 -13.71
C ASP A 81 -6.01 -1.20 -12.21
N PHE A 82 -7.26 -0.97 -11.78
CA PHE A 82 -7.58 -0.77 -10.38
C PHE A 82 -7.64 -2.10 -9.63
N GLY A 83 -6.76 -2.25 -8.64
CA GLY A 83 -6.84 -3.30 -7.63
C GLY A 83 -7.79 -2.94 -6.48
N ILE A 84 -7.63 -3.63 -5.35
CA ILE A 84 -8.46 -3.44 -4.14
C ILE A 84 -8.34 -2.00 -3.60
N ARG A 85 -7.15 -1.40 -3.67
CA ARG A 85 -6.88 -0.07 -3.12
C ARG A 85 -5.87 0.75 -3.93
N PHE A 86 -4.87 0.06 -4.49
CA PHE A 86 -3.83 0.63 -5.34
C PHE A 86 -3.95 0.04 -6.75
N PRO A 87 -3.47 0.72 -7.80
CA PRO A 87 -3.54 0.23 -9.16
C PRO A 87 -2.34 -0.66 -9.48
N ASP A 88 -2.56 -1.69 -10.29
CA ASP A 88 -1.50 -2.58 -10.78
C ASP A 88 -0.77 -1.94 -11.96
N ILE A 89 0.56 -1.95 -11.93
CA ILE A 89 1.38 -1.35 -12.98
C ILE A 89 1.45 -2.28 -14.19
N ARG A 90 0.74 -1.94 -15.27
CA ARG A 90 0.73 -2.72 -16.52
C ARG A 90 1.40 -2.00 -17.70
N GLN A 91 1.41 -0.67 -17.71
CA GLN A 91 1.83 0.13 -18.85
C GLN A 91 2.57 1.39 -18.42
N TYR A 92 3.47 1.84 -19.29
CA TYR A 92 4.27 3.06 -19.14
C TYR A 92 4.15 3.91 -20.39
N THR A 93 4.54 5.18 -20.30
CA THR A 93 4.60 6.12 -21.43
C THR A 93 5.84 6.99 -21.35
N THR A 94 6.47 7.20 -22.51
CA THR A 94 7.60 8.13 -22.67
C THR A 94 7.17 9.56 -22.99
N ALA A 95 5.87 9.80 -23.25
CA ALA A 95 5.32 11.11 -23.63
C ALA A 95 4.12 11.51 -22.74
N PRO A 96 4.26 11.54 -21.41
CA PRO A 96 3.16 11.83 -20.51
C PRO A 96 2.50 13.19 -20.77
N SER A 97 1.17 13.25 -20.63
CA SER A 97 0.39 14.45 -20.95
C SER A 97 -0.36 15.05 -19.75
N ARG A 98 -0.79 14.22 -18.80
CA ARG A 98 -1.46 14.61 -17.56
C ARG A 98 -1.00 13.72 -16.43
N TYR A 99 -0.81 14.32 -15.26
CA TYR A 99 -0.21 13.66 -14.11
C TYR A 99 -1.19 13.54 -12.95
N ALA A 100 -1.00 12.50 -12.15
CA ALA A 100 -1.52 12.35 -10.81
C ALA A 100 -0.33 12.09 -9.89
N ASN A 101 -0.34 12.70 -8.71
CA ASN A 101 0.71 12.49 -7.74
C ASN A 101 0.40 11.29 -6.85
N LYS A 102 1.43 10.71 -6.25
CA LYS A 102 1.27 9.74 -5.18
C LYS A 102 0.36 10.31 -4.07
N GLY A 103 -0.64 9.53 -3.68
CA GLY A 103 -1.68 9.89 -2.71
C GLY A 103 -2.96 10.46 -3.33
N ASP A 104 -2.95 10.86 -4.61
CA ASP A 104 -4.16 11.32 -5.28
C ASP A 104 -5.19 10.19 -5.41
N ILE A 105 -6.46 10.55 -5.29
CA ILE A 105 -7.57 9.63 -5.54
C ILE A 105 -7.77 9.53 -7.04
N LEU A 106 -7.69 8.32 -7.58
CA LEU A 106 -8.01 8.04 -8.97
C LEU A 106 -9.47 7.63 -9.07
N MET A 107 -10.24 8.34 -9.89
CA MET A 107 -11.65 8.03 -10.17
C MET A 107 -11.83 7.73 -11.65
N SER A 108 -12.53 6.63 -11.94
CA SER A 108 -12.98 6.31 -13.30
C SER A 108 -14.08 7.28 -13.74
N VAL A 109 -13.84 7.96 -14.86
CA VAL A 109 -14.81 8.89 -15.47
C VAL A 109 -15.51 8.29 -16.69
N ARG A 110 -15.22 7.02 -17.02
CA ARG A 110 -15.89 6.24 -18.07
C ARG A 110 -16.38 4.93 -17.49
N ALA A 111 -17.36 4.30 -18.13
CA ALA A 111 -17.96 3.05 -17.64
C ALA A 111 -16.89 1.97 -17.28
N PRO A 112 -16.93 1.40 -16.06
CA PRO A 112 -17.82 1.73 -14.94
C PRO A 112 -17.43 3.06 -14.28
N VAL A 113 -18.34 4.04 -14.32
CA VAL A 113 -18.11 5.37 -13.75
C VAL A 113 -18.11 5.28 -12.22
N GLY A 114 -17.18 5.97 -11.59
CA GLY A 114 -17.11 6.08 -10.12
C GLY A 114 -16.26 5.02 -9.43
N ALA A 115 -15.67 4.06 -10.15
CA ALA A 115 -14.65 3.20 -9.56
C ALA A 115 -13.51 4.07 -8.98
N LEU A 116 -13.06 3.74 -7.77
CA LEU A 116 -12.06 4.51 -7.03
C LEU A 116 -10.84 3.66 -6.74
N ASN A 117 -9.68 4.31 -6.73
CA ASN A 117 -8.41 3.75 -6.32
C ASN A 117 -7.50 4.90 -5.84
N ILE A 118 -6.32 4.61 -5.28
CA ILE A 118 -5.38 5.64 -4.79
C ILE A 118 -4.05 5.44 -5.52
N ALA A 119 -3.50 6.53 -6.08
CA ALA A 119 -2.18 6.48 -6.69
C ALA A 119 -1.10 6.19 -5.63
N ASN A 120 -0.41 5.06 -5.71
CA ASN A 120 0.75 4.73 -4.87
C ASN A 120 2.07 5.27 -5.43
N ASN A 121 2.05 5.78 -6.67
CA ASN A 121 3.19 6.35 -7.37
C ASN A 121 2.76 7.59 -8.17
N ASP A 122 3.70 8.49 -8.44
CA ASP A 122 3.47 9.53 -9.44
C ASP A 122 3.27 8.88 -10.81
N CYS A 123 2.19 9.24 -11.49
CA CYS A 123 1.77 8.54 -12.70
C CYS A 123 1.13 9.48 -13.73
N CYS A 124 1.13 9.04 -14.98
CA CYS A 124 0.35 9.65 -16.05
C CYS A 124 -1.07 9.04 -16.06
N ILE A 125 -2.09 9.88 -16.23
CA ILE A 125 -3.50 9.45 -16.25
C ILE A 125 -4.16 9.69 -17.60
N GLY A 126 -4.79 8.66 -18.15
CA GLY A 126 -5.49 8.70 -19.44
C GLY A 126 -6.89 9.30 -19.36
N ARG A 127 -7.53 9.49 -20.53
CA ARG A 127 -8.89 10.08 -20.66
C ARG A 127 -10.00 9.32 -19.91
N GLY A 128 -9.74 8.09 -19.45
CA GLY A 128 -10.69 7.30 -18.67
C GLY A 128 -10.68 7.63 -17.18
N LEU A 129 -9.71 8.42 -16.70
CA LEU A 129 -9.51 8.72 -15.29
C LEU A 129 -9.53 10.22 -14.99
N SER A 130 -9.78 10.53 -13.72
CA SER A 130 -9.47 11.80 -13.10
C SER A 130 -8.68 11.56 -11.81
N ALA A 131 -7.83 12.52 -11.45
CA ALA A 131 -7.14 12.54 -10.17
C ALA A 131 -7.72 13.64 -9.29
N LEU A 132 -7.92 13.33 -8.02
CA LEU A 132 -8.47 14.25 -7.03
C LEU A 132 -7.55 14.34 -5.82
N SER A 133 -7.29 15.58 -5.37
CA SER A 133 -6.57 15.84 -4.13
C SER A 133 -7.30 16.87 -3.27
N SER A 134 -7.11 16.80 -1.95
CA SER A 134 -7.85 17.65 -1.00
C SER A 134 -7.36 19.10 -1.03
N LYS A 135 -8.29 20.05 -1.11
CA LYS A 135 -8.05 21.50 -0.88
C LYS A 135 -8.16 21.89 0.58
N VAL A 136 -8.90 21.10 1.36
CA VAL A 136 -9.27 21.40 2.76
C VAL A 136 -8.40 20.66 3.78
N GLY A 137 -7.30 20.06 3.33
CA GLY A 137 -6.31 19.43 4.22
C GLY A 137 -6.72 18.07 4.80
N SER A 138 -7.77 17.44 4.27
CA SER A 138 -8.17 16.08 4.65
C SER A 138 -8.39 15.23 3.41
N MET A 139 -7.44 14.33 3.12
CA MET A 139 -7.58 13.35 2.03
C MET A 139 -8.60 12.28 2.40
N THR A 140 -8.66 11.90 3.68
CA THR A 140 -9.57 10.87 4.16
C THR A 140 -11.04 11.28 4.01
N HIS A 141 -11.38 12.53 4.36
CA HIS A 141 -12.72 13.06 4.14
C HIS A 141 -13.08 13.03 2.66
N LEU A 142 -12.21 13.55 1.79
CA LEU A 142 -12.44 13.55 0.34
C LEU A 142 -12.63 12.14 -0.21
N TYR A 143 -11.80 11.17 0.20
CA TYR A 143 -11.92 9.78 -0.22
C TYR A 143 -13.29 9.19 0.11
N TYR A 144 -13.78 9.41 1.34
CA TYR A 144 -15.09 8.90 1.74
C TYR A 144 -16.25 9.68 1.12
N THR A 145 -16.10 10.97 0.85
CA THR A 145 -17.05 11.75 0.03
C THR A 145 -17.15 11.16 -1.37
N MET A 146 -16.03 10.84 -2.01
CA MET A 146 -16.03 10.18 -3.31
C MET A 146 -16.59 8.77 -3.24
N ASN A 147 -16.33 8.02 -2.15
CA ASN A 147 -16.89 6.69 -1.96
C ASN A 147 -18.42 6.72 -1.79
N TYR A 148 -18.97 7.77 -1.18
CA TYR A 148 -20.41 8.01 -1.14
C TYR A 148 -20.99 8.20 -2.56
N PHE A 149 -20.33 9.00 -3.39
CA PHE A 149 -20.75 9.17 -4.79
C PHE A 149 -20.59 7.89 -5.62
N ARG A 150 -19.52 7.11 -5.39
CA ARG A 150 -19.30 5.82 -6.04
C ARG A 150 -20.52 4.91 -5.89
N LEU A 151 -21.03 4.74 -4.67
CA LEU A 151 -22.21 3.90 -4.42
C LEU A 151 -23.43 4.41 -5.21
N ARG A 152 -23.62 5.73 -5.25
CA ARG A 152 -24.70 6.35 -6.02
C ARG A 152 -24.55 6.13 -7.53
N PHE A 153 -23.33 6.17 -8.06
CA PHE A 153 -23.06 5.86 -9.46
C PHE A 153 -23.25 4.38 -9.78
N GLU A 154 -22.89 3.46 -8.87
CA GLU A 154 -23.11 2.01 -9.02
C GLU A 154 -24.61 1.67 -9.12
N ASP A 155 -25.46 2.29 -8.30
CA ASP A 155 -26.91 2.13 -8.36
C ASP A 155 -27.47 2.56 -9.74
N MET A 156 -26.99 3.68 -10.26
CA MET A 156 -27.39 4.21 -11.57
C MET A 156 -26.89 3.34 -12.73
N ASN A 157 -25.67 2.81 -12.63
CA ASN A 157 -25.10 1.91 -13.63
C ASN A 157 -25.89 0.59 -13.71
N SER A 158 -26.41 0.12 -12.57
CA SER A 158 -27.18 -1.14 -12.46
C SER A 158 -28.61 -1.00 -12.96
N ALA A 159 -29.18 0.20 -12.96
CA ALA A 159 -30.55 0.50 -13.41
C ALA A 159 -30.73 0.46 -14.95
N GLY A 160 -29.72 0.06 -15.72
CA GLY A 160 -29.82 -0.13 -17.17
C GLY A 160 -29.64 1.14 -18.02
N THR A 161 -29.49 2.31 -17.40
CA THR A 161 -29.02 3.51 -18.07
C THR A 161 -27.49 3.49 -18.06
N THR A 162 -26.84 3.05 -19.13
CA THR A 162 -25.37 3.05 -19.20
C THR A 162 -24.87 4.49 -19.10
N PHE A 163 -24.43 4.92 -17.92
CA PHE A 163 -23.73 6.19 -17.76
C PHE A 163 -22.37 6.04 -18.44
N GLY A 164 -22.29 6.42 -19.72
CA GLY A 164 -21.10 6.17 -20.55
C GLY A 164 -19.87 6.90 -20.04
N SER A 165 -20.07 8.08 -19.44
CA SER A 165 -19.02 8.90 -18.85
C SER A 165 -19.59 10.00 -17.95
N ILE A 166 -18.77 10.52 -17.04
CA ILE A 166 -19.01 11.79 -16.36
C ILE A 166 -18.12 12.87 -16.99
N THR A 167 -18.72 14.03 -17.27
CA THR A 167 -18.01 15.19 -17.82
C THR A 167 -17.26 15.95 -16.72
N LYS A 168 -16.36 16.86 -17.13
CA LYS A 168 -15.65 17.73 -16.18
C LYS A 168 -16.63 18.55 -15.34
N ASP A 169 -17.61 19.19 -15.97
CA ASP A 169 -18.52 20.12 -15.28
C ASP A 169 -19.45 19.38 -14.32
N GLU A 170 -19.92 18.18 -14.70
CA GLU A 170 -20.69 17.31 -13.80
C GLU A 170 -19.88 16.90 -12.58
N LEU A 171 -18.62 16.48 -12.76
CA LEU A 171 -17.76 16.07 -11.64
C LEU A 171 -17.46 17.25 -10.71
N TYR A 172 -17.13 18.41 -11.27
CA TYR A 172 -16.83 19.62 -10.49
C TYR A 172 -18.05 20.13 -9.71
N GLY A 173 -19.23 20.05 -10.32
CA GLY A 173 -20.50 20.53 -9.80
C GLY A 173 -21.24 19.55 -8.88
N LEU A 174 -20.65 18.39 -8.54
CA LEU A 174 -21.29 17.43 -7.65
C LEU A 174 -21.64 18.09 -6.31
N PRO A 175 -22.92 18.10 -5.89
CA PRO A 175 -23.34 18.80 -4.68
C PRO A 175 -22.88 18.06 -3.43
N ILE A 176 -22.22 18.77 -2.53
CA ILE A 176 -21.69 18.22 -1.28
C ILE A 176 -22.11 19.07 -0.08
N ILE A 177 -21.90 18.50 1.09
CA ILE A 177 -22.01 19.18 2.36
C ILE A 177 -20.61 19.64 2.77
N LEU A 178 -20.51 20.89 3.20
CA LEU A 178 -19.31 21.48 3.76
C LEU A 178 -19.42 21.49 5.28
N PRO A 179 -18.75 20.56 5.98
CA PRO A 179 -18.77 20.53 7.43
C PRO A 179 -18.05 21.73 8.03
N ALA A 180 -18.35 22.02 9.30
CA ALA A 180 -17.58 22.99 10.07
C ALA A 180 -16.11 22.55 10.18
N HIS A 181 -15.19 23.52 10.12
CA HIS A 181 -13.76 23.26 10.00
C HIS A 181 -13.18 22.50 11.21
N ASP A 182 -13.66 22.80 12.41
CA ASP A 182 -13.31 22.13 13.66
C ASP A 182 -13.69 20.64 13.67
N VAL A 183 -14.86 20.30 13.13
CA VAL A 183 -15.30 18.91 12.98
C VAL A 183 -14.41 18.17 11.99
N LEU A 184 -14.07 18.81 10.86
CA LEU A 184 -13.16 18.24 9.88
C LEU A 184 -11.76 17.96 10.47
N LEU A 185 -11.20 18.91 11.22
CA LEU A 185 -9.92 18.73 11.92
C LEU A 185 -9.97 17.59 12.94
N SER A 186 -11.06 17.51 13.70
CA SER A 186 -11.25 16.46 14.70
C SER A 186 -11.35 15.07 14.05
N PHE A 187 -12.02 15.00 12.90
CA PHE A 187 -12.11 13.79 12.11
C PHE A 187 -10.74 13.37 11.56
N GLU A 188 -10.01 14.32 10.99
CA GLU A 188 -8.69 14.05 10.41
C GLU A 188 -7.70 13.58 11.47
N LYS A 189 -7.74 14.16 12.68
CA LYS A 189 -6.89 13.72 13.80
C LYS A 189 -7.05 12.23 14.13
N ILE A 190 -8.25 11.68 13.96
CA ILE A 190 -8.55 10.25 14.23
C ILE A 190 -8.19 9.40 13.01
N CYS A 191 -8.52 9.88 11.81
CA CYS A 191 -8.47 9.10 10.58
C CYS A 191 -7.13 9.14 9.86
N ALA A 192 -6.38 10.24 9.92
CA ALA A 192 -5.10 10.40 9.24
C ALA A 192 -4.09 9.30 9.59
N PRO A 193 -3.85 8.95 10.88
CA PRO A 193 -2.90 7.87 11.20
C PRO A 193 -3.31 6.51 10.63
N ILE A 194 -4.62 6.26 10.52
CA ILE A 194 -5.15 5.03 9.92
C ILE A 194 -4.92 5.05 8.41
N TYR A 195 -5.19 6.19 7.76
CA TYR A 195 -4.97 6.36 6.33
C TYR A 195 -3.49 6.20 5.97
N ASP A 196 -2.60 6.87 6.70
CA ASP A 196 -1.15 6.78 6.50
C ASP A 196 -0.66 5.35 6.66
N LYS A 197 -1.14 4.65 7.70
CA LYS A 197 -0.75 3.25 7.91
C LYS A 197 -1.18 2.34 6.77
N GLN A 198 -2.33 2.63 6.16
CA GLN A 198 -2.80 1.87 5.00
C GLN A 198 -1.97 2.15 3.74
N MET A 199 -1.41 3.36 3.59
CA MET A 199 -0.46 3.67 2.52
C MET A 199 0.85 2.90 2.71
N GLU A 200 1.41 2.91 3.91
CA GLU A 200 2.63 2.16 4.25
C GLU A 200 2.48 0.65 3.97
N ILE A 201 1.38 0.05 4.44
CA ILE A 201 1.11 -1.38 4.22
C ILE A 201 0.96 -1.68 2.71
N GLY A 202 0.40 -0.74 1.95
CA GLY A 202 0.32 -0.84 0.49
C GLY A 202 1.68 -0.97 -0.17
N GLU A 203 2.60 -0.08 0.19
CA GLU A 203 3.98 -0.08 -0.33
C GLU A 203 4.73 -1.35 0.07
N GLU A 204 4.58 -1.79 1.32
CA GLU A 204 5.19 -3.03 1.79
C GLU A 204 4.64 -4.25 1.01
N THR A 205 3.32 -4.28 0.79
CA THR A 205 2.66 -5.35 0.02
C THR A 205 3.16 -5.40 -1.42
N GLU A 206 3.32 -4.23 -2.06
CA GLU A 206 3.88 -4.12 -3.42
C GLU A 206 5.32 -4.64 -3.47
N SER A 207 6.18 -4.22 -2.53
CA SER A 207 7.57 -4.68 -2.45
C SER A 207 7.65 -6.20 -2.23
N LEU A 208 6.87 -6.75 -1.30
CA LEU A 208 6.84 -8.19 -1.03
C LEU A 208 6.30 -9.00 -2.21
N THR A 209 5.29 -8.48 -2.91
CA THR A 209 4.73 -9.10 -4.11
C THR A 209 5.76 -9.17 -5.23
N LYS A 210 6.48 -8.06 -5.46
CA LYS A 210 7.58 -8.03 -6.43
C LYS A 210 8.68 -9.04 -6.08
N GLN A 211 9.13 -9.06 -4.83
CA GLN A 211 10.15 -10.02 -4.39
C GLN A 211 9.69 -11.47 -4.55
N ARG A 212 8.44 -11.77 -4.21
CA ARG A 212 7.86 -13.10 -4.41
C ARG A 212 7.90 -13.50 -5.88
N ASP A 213 7.47 -12.61 -6.78
CA ASP A 213 7.36 -12.91 -8.21
C ASP A 213 8.74 -13.02 -8.89
N GLU A 214 9.76 -12.33 -8.38
CA GLU A 214 11.16 -12.50 -8.82
C GLU A 214 11.79 -13.80 -8.30
N LEU A 215 11.51 -14.18 -7.06
CA LEU A 215 12.09 -15.37 -6.42
C LEU A 215 11.42 -16.67 -6.86
N LEU A 216 10.12 -16.66 -7.15
CA LEU A 216 9.35 -17.87 -7.46
C LEU A 216 9.91 -18.62 -8.69
N PRO A 217 10.23 -17.97 -9.83
CA PRO A 217 10.85 -18.65 -10.96
C PRO A 217 12.22 -19.25 -10.62
N LEU A 218 13.04 -18.53 -9.84
CA LEU A 218 14.35 -19.00 -9.39
C LEU A 218 14.25 -20.23 -8.48
N LEU A 219 13.20 -20.29 -7.67
CA LEU A 219 12.91 -21.45 -6.81
C LEU A 219 12.43 -22.63 -7.66
N MET A 220 11.54 -22.38 -8.62
CA MET A 220 10.95 -23.41 -9.48
C MET A 220 11.96 -24.04 -10.44
N ASN A 221 12.93 -23.27 -10.94
CA ASN A 221 13.99 -23.76 -11.81
C ASN A 221 15.22 -24.27 -11.04
N GLY A 222 15.17 -24.26 -9.70
CA GLY A 222 16.24 -24.76 -8.83
C GLY A 222 17.49 -23.87 -8.75
N GLN A 223 17.47 -22.65 -9.32
CA GLN A 223 18.57 -21.69 -9.22
C GLN A 223 18.73 -21.11 -7.81
N THR A 224 17.67 -21.18 -6.99
CA THR A 224 17.71 -20.88 -5.56
C THR A 224 16.91 -21.91 -4.77
N SER A 225 17.16 -22.05 -3.46
CA SER A 225 16.44 -22.98 -2.58
C SER A 225 16.02 -22.30 -1.29
N VAL A 226 14.81 -22.62 -0.83
CA VAL A 226 14.34 -22.23 0.51
C VAL A 226 15.22 -22.99 1.51
N ASN A 227 15.94 -22.24 2.36
CA ASN A 227 17.06 -22.66 3.25
C ASN A 227 18.48 -22.28 2.79
N TYR A 228 18.66 -21.36 1.83
CA TYR A 228 19.98 -20.80 1.51
C TYR A 228 20.66 -20.11 2.72
N HIS A 229 19.89 -19.56 3.68
CA HIS A 229 20.41 -19.08 4.97
C HIS A 229 20.99 -20.17 5.88
N LEU A 230 20.79 -21.45 5.55
CA LEU A 230 21.45 -22.58 6.21
C LEU A 230 22.73 -22.99 5.46
N SER A 231 23.12 -22.26 4.41
CA SER A 231 24.40 -22.47 3.74
C SER A 231 25.56 -22.20 4.69
N LYS A 232 26.68 -22.88 4.47
CA LYS A 232 27.90 -22.83 5.31
C LYS A 232 28.43 -21.40 5.53
N TRP A 233 28.01 -20.44 4.72
CA TRP A 233 28.34 -19.03 4.85
C TRP A 233 27.72 -18.37 6.10
N SER A 234 26.46 -18.72 6.43
CA SER A 234 25.81 -18.28 7.67
C SER A 234 26.47 -18.89 8.92
N ILE A 235 27.02 -20.11 8.80
CA ILE A 235 27.80 -20.75 9.86
C ILE A 235 29.09 -19.95 10.12
N GLY A 236 29.77 -19.48 9.07
CA GLY A 236 30.93 -18.60 9.21
C GLY A 236 30.57 -17.29 9.93
N PHE A 237 29.44 -16.68 9.58
CA PHE A 237 28.97 -15.44 10.22
C PHE A 237 28.58 -15.66 11.70
N LEU A 238 27.88 -16.75 12.01
CA LEU A 238 27.54 -17.17 13.38
C LEU A 238 28.80 -17.47 14.22
N CYS A 239 29.82 -18.14 13.65
CA CYS A 239 31.08 -18.38 14.35
C CYS A 239 31.85 -17.08 14.61
N LEU A 240 31.75 -16.08 13.73
CA LEU A 240 32.36 -14.76 13.91
C LEU A 240 31.71 -13.97 15.06
N GLU A 241 30.37 -13.94 15.12
CA GLU A 241 29.58 -13.34 16.20
C GLU A 241 29.76 -14.06 17.55
N MET A 242 29.83 -15.39 17.53
CA MET A 242 30.05 -16.19 18.73
C MET A 242 31.54 -16.31 19.11
N HIS A 243 32.46 -15.61 18.45
CA HIS A 243 33.92 -15.69 18.64
C HIS A 243 34.48 -17.13 18.66
N ILE A 244 33.94 -18.02 17.83
CA ILE A 244 34.43 -19.39 17.64
C ILE A 244 35.48 -19.36 16.54
N GLU A 245 36.71 -19.82 16.81
CA GLU A 245 37.75 -19.90 15.78
C GLU A 245 37.41 -20.94 14.72
N TYR A 246 37.48 -20.54 13.45
CA TYR A 246 37.29 -21.40 12.28
C TYR A 246 38.18 -20.96 11.12
N ASP A 247 38.47 -21.87 10.19
CA ASP A 247 39.26 -21.58 9.00
C ASP A 247 38.39 -20.94 7.90
N LYS A 248 38.59 -19.63 7.69
CA LYS A 248 37.83 -18.83 6.71
C LYS A 248 38.04 -19.30 5.27
N ASN A 249 39.20 -19.86 4.94
CA ASN A 249 39.53 -20.28 3.58
C ASN A 249 38.73 -21.52 3.16
N ILE A 250 38.37 -22.39 4.10
CA ILE A 250 37.56 -23.60 3.82
C ILE A 250 36.12 -23.22 3.47
N ILE A 251 35.53 -22.27 4.20
CA ILE A 251 34.15 -21.81 3.93
C ILE A 251 34.08 -21.08 2.60
N GLN A 252 35.04 -20.20 2.32
CA GLN A 252 35.08 -19.45 1.07
C GLN A 252 35.25 -20.38 -0.14
N LYS A 253 36.20 -21.33 -0.09
CA LYS A 253 36.48 -22.27 -1.18
C LYS A 253 35.32 -23.24 -1.47
N GLU A 254 34.48 -23.53 -0.49
CA GLU A 254 33.27 -24.33 -0.66
C GLU A 254 32.08 -23.50 -1.15
N ALA A 255 31.97 -22.24 -0.74
CA ALA A 255 30.97 -21.29 -1.24
C ALA A 255 31.20 -20.98 -2.73
N ASP A 256 32.46 -20.82 -3.14
CA ASP A 256 32.86 -20.52 -4.52
C ASP A 256 32.63 -21.70 -5.48
N LYS A 257 32.47 -22.94 -4.98
CA LYS A 257 32.13 -24.12 -5.81
C LYS A 257 30.65 -24.17 -6.20
N GLN A 258 29.79 -23.41 -5.54
CA GLN A 258 28.37 -23.38 -5.85
C GLN A 258 28.10 -22.21 -6.79
N ASP A 259 27.99 -22.50 -8.09
CA ASP A 259 27.65 -21.54 -9.14
C ASP A 259 26.25 -20.97 -8.88
N PHE A 260 26.16 -19.79 -8.26
CA PHE A 260 24.89 -19.12 -7.96
C PHE A 260 24.78 -17.74 -8.62
N HIS A 261 23.54 -17.39 -8.97
CA HIS A 261 23.17 -16.14 -9.61
C HIS A 261 23.53 -14.91 -8.73
N PRO A 262 24.02 -13.79 -9.31
CA PRO A 262 24.49 -12.62 -8.55
C PRO A 262 23.48 -11.99 -7.58
N LEU A 263 22.18 -12.09 -7.84
CA LEU A 263 21.12 -11.62 -6.92
C LEU A 263 21.07 -12.39 -5.60
N VAL A 264 21.56 -13.64 -5.58
CA VAL A 264 21.64 -14.50 -4.39
C VAL A 264 22.90 -14.19 -3.56
N ARG A 265 23.90 -13.50 -4.14
CA ARG A 265 25.15 -13.14 -3.43
C ARG A 265 24.98 -12.04 -2.39
N GLN A 266 23.86 -11.30 -2.40
CA GLN A 266 23.61 -10.37 -1.31
C GLN A 266 23.14 -11.18 -0.10
N PRO A 267 23.82 -11.09 1.06
CA PRO A 267 23.26 -11.66 2.26
C PRO A 267 21.92 -10.96 2.46
N TYR A 268 20.82 -11.70 2.31
CA TYR A 268 19.51 -11.25 2.77
C TYR A 268 19.63 -11.09 4.28
N SER A 269 20.09 -9.89 4.62
CA SER A 269 20.58 -9.45 5.90
C SER A 269 19.45 -9.55 6.91
N PHE A 270 19.73 -10.09 8.10
CA PHE A 270 19.23 -9.76 9.44
C PHE A 270 17.74 -9.39 9.69
N ALA A 271 17.02 -8.79 8.76
CA ALA A 271 15.60 -8.44 8.78
C ALA A 271 14.70 -9.65 9.06
N PHE A 272 15.03 -10.83 8.54
CA PHE A 272 14.28 -12.06 8.84
C PHE A 272 14.39 -12.48 10.31
N PHE A 273 15.48 -12.09 10.99
CA PHE A 273 15.75 -12.45 12.39
C PHE A 273 15.36 -11.36 13.39
N LYS A 274 15.40 -10.08 12.99
CA LYS A 274 15.14 -8.93 13.85
C LYS A 274 13.70 -8.86 14.40
N HIS A 275 12.75 -9.56 13.77
CA HIS A 275 11.34 -9.56 14.15
C HIS A 275 10.87 -10.78 14.94
N THR A 276 11.77 -11.67 15.37
CA THR A 276 11.38 -12.81 16.20
C THR A 276 11.43 -12.46 17.69
N SER A 277 10.28 -12.29 18.34
CA SER A 277 10.15 -12.01 19.78
C SER A 277 10.57 -13.16 20.71
N TYR A 278 11.19 -14.22 20.18
CA TYR A 278 11.49 -15.45 20.90
C TYR A 278 12.95 -15.91 20.68
N PRO A 279 13.92 -15.30 21.37
CA PRO A 279 15.34 -15.65 21.23
C PRO A 279 15.65 -17.12 21.58
N PHE A 280 14.86 -17.74 22.46
CA PHE A 280 14.99 -19.17 22.80
C PHE A 280 14.55 -20.11 21.67
N LEU A 281 13.57 -19.71 20.85
CA LEU A 281 13.14 -20.49 19.70
C LEU A 281 14.23 -20.46 18.62
N VAL A 282 14.87 -19.30 18.43
CA VAL A 282 16.03 -19.12 17.55
C VAL A 282 17.20 -19.96 18.03
N PHE A 283 17.49 -20.00 19.34
CA PHE A 283 18.52 -20.87 19.93
C PHE A 283 18.24 -22.37 19.70
N PHE A 284 17.01 -22.85 19.90
CA PHE A 284 16.65 -24.25 19.64
C PHE A 284 16.66 -24.61 18.16
N LEU A 285 16.27 -23.68 17.29
CA LEU A 285 16.40 -23.82 15.83
C LEU A 285 17.88 -23.92 15.44
N LEU A 286 18.73 -23.03 15.97
CA LEU A 286 20.18 -23.04 15.76
C LEU A 286 20.82 -24.35 16.27
N LEU A 287 20.42 -24.83 17.46
CA LEU A 287 20.93 -26.08 18.05
C LEU A 287 20.49 -27.32 17.25
N LYS A 288 19.21 -27.41 16.87
CA LYS A 288 18.71 -28.50 16.00
C LYS A 288 19.38 -28.47 14.62
N LEU A 289 19.60 -27.28 14.06
CA LEU A 289 20.31 -27.13 12.80
C LEU A 289 21.75 -27.61 12.90
N PHE A 290 22.44 -27.22 13.98
CA PHE A 290 23.82 -27.58 14.23
C PHE A 290 24.00 -29.09 14.38
N VAL A 291 23.10 -29.75 15.12
CA VAL A 291 23.09 -31.21 15.28
C VAL A 291 22.79 -31.91 13.95
N THR A 292 21.87 -31.38 13.14
CA THR A 292 21.49 -32.01 11.86
C THR A 292 22.58 -31.87 10.79
N ILE A 293 23.28 -30.73 10.77
CA ILE A 293 24.39 -30.47 9.85
C ILE A 293 25.68 -31.17 10.32
N SER A 294 25.75 -31.55 11.60
CA SER A 294 26.94 -32.22 12.16
C SER A 294 27.27 -33.58 11.56
N HIS A 295 26.32 -34.19 10.86
CA HIS A 295 26.56 -35.45 10.17
C HIS A 295 27.11 -35.27 8.75
N LYS A 296 27.22 -34.02 8.24
CA LYS A 296 27.61 -33.72 6.84
C LYS A 296 28.88 -32.88 6.69
N LEU A 297 29.51 -32.46 7.79
CA LEU A 297 30.76 -31.71 7.77
C LEU A 297 31.96 -32.65 8.03
N PRO A 298 33.16 -32.30 7.55
CA PRO A 298 34.37 -33.09 7.80
C PRO A 298 34.62 -33.30 9.29
N THR A 299 35.06 -34.49 9.69
CA THR A 299 35.24 -34.92 11.09
C THR A 299 36.16 -33.99 11.90
N ASP A 300 37.18 -33.39 11.26
CA ASP A 300 38.08 -32.41 11.90
C ASP A 300 37.39 -31.10 12.28
N PHE A 301 36.40 -30.66 11.48
CA PHE A 301 35.61 -29.47 11.80
C PHE A 301 34.65 -29.75 12.97
N HIS A 302 34.14 -31.00 13.04
CA HIS A 302 33.34 -31.46 14.17
C HIS A 302 34.08 -31.39 15.49
N TYR A 303 35.33 -31.85 15.51
CA TYR A 303 36.14 -31.85 16.72
C TYR A 303 36.40 -30.42 17.20
N LYS A 304 36.87 -29.52 16.31
CA LYS A 304 37.18 -28.13 16.68
C LYS A 304 35.99 -27.33 17.21
N VAL A 305 34.80 -27.46 16.61
CA VAL A 305 33.63 -26.71 17.09
C VAL A 305 33.07 -27.32 18.39
N ARG A 306 33.08 -28.66 18.54
CA ARG A 306 32.63 -29.31 19.77
C ARG A 306 33.51 -28.95 20.96
N THR A 307 34.83 -28.87 20.79
CA THR A 307 35.75 -28.50 21.88
C THR A 307 35.58 -27.03 22.28
N ASN A 308 35.41 -26.11 21.32
CA ASN A 308 35.24 -24.68 21.61
C ASN A 308 33.87 -24.31 22.21
N VAL A 309 32.80 -25.03 21.85
CA VAL A 309 31.47 -24.82 22.46
C VAL A 309 31.42 -25.39 23.87
N VAL A 310 32.04 -26.56 24.13
CA VAL A 310 32.07 -27.18 25.47
C VAL A 310 32.98 -26.43 26.44
N GLN A 311 34.03 -25.73 25.97
CA GLN A 311 34.92 -24.94 26.84
C GLN A 311 34.38 -23.56 27.26
N ARG A 312 33.31 -23.07 26.61
CA ARG A 312 32.71 -21.75 26.89
C ARG A 312 31.40 -21.79 27.68
N PHE A 313 30.98 -22.97 28.11
CA PHE A 313 29.91 -23.21 29.07
C PHE A 313 30.48 -23.94 30.29
#